data_AF-A0A485AZV2-F1
#
_entry.id   AF-A0A485AZV2-F1
#
_cell.length_a   1.000
_cell.length_b   1.000
_cell.length_c   1.000
_cell.angle_alpha   90.00
_cell.angle_beta   90.00
_cell.angle_gamma   90.00
#
_symmetry.space_group_name_H-M   'P 1'
#
loop_
_entity.id
_entity.type
_entity.pdbx_description
1 polymer ?
#
loop_
_entity_poly.entity_id
_entity_poly.type
_entity_poly.pdbx_seq_one_letter_code
_entity_poly.pdbx_strand_id
1 'polypeptide(L)'
;MIAITPADTPLAEQADLLLPLLVRENDYIFKPSTSRYAMLAMVDVLATELAMANKPQAKDRLRRIKLALDSHRGGVDRQPLGD
;
A
#
# COMPACT_ATOMS: atom_id res chain seq x y z
N MET A 1 5.08 -16.09 -9.79
CA MET A 1 5.20 -15.66 -8.39
C MET A 1 6.11 -14.45 -8.30
N ILE A 2 5.66 -13.39 -7.63
CA ILE A 2 6.48 -12.21 -7.29
C ILE A 2 6.82 -12.31 -5.80
N ALA A 3 8.07 -12.08 -5.42
CA ALA A 3 8.51 -12.11 -4.03
C ALA A 3 9.13 -10.78 -3.59
N ILE A 4 8.81 -10.34 -2.37
CA ILE A 4 9.48 -9.24 -1.67
C ILE A 4 10.25 -9.86 -0.51
N THR A 5 11.57 -9.94 -0.62
CA THR A 5 12.45 -10.64 0.33
C THR A 5 13.90 -10.18 0.11
N PRO A 6 14.84 -10.39 1.05
CA PRO A 6 16.25 -10.19 0.75
C PRO A 6 16.71 -11.03 -0.45
N ALA A 7 17.68 -10.51 -1.20
CA ALA A 7 18.37 -11.27 -2.24
C ALA A 7 19.05 -12.50 -1.65
N ASP A 8 19.34 -13.48 -2.51
CA ASP A 8 20.10 -14.69 -2.16
C ASP A 8 19.47 -15.53 -1.04
N THR A 9 18.12 -15.50 -0.96
CA THR A 9 17.34 -16.37 -0.08
C THR A 9 16.68 -17.50 -0.88
N PRO A 10 16.38 -18.66 -0.27
CA PRO A 10 15.67 -19.75 -0.98
C PRO A 10 14.34 -19.30 -1.59
N LEU A 11 13.65 -18.32 -0.97
CA LEU A 11 12.44 -17.73 -1.52
C LEU A 11 12.73 -16.86 -2.76
N ALA A 12 13.84 -16.13 -2.78
CA ALA A 12 14.25 -15.33 -3.92
C ALA A 12 14.56 -16.19 -5.15
N GLU A 13 15.20 -17.35 -4.96
CA GLU A 13 15.54 -18.29 -6.04
C GLU A 13 14.30 -18.89 -6.72
N GLN A 14 13.19 -19.01 -5.98
CA GLN A 14 11.93 -19.57 -6.48
C GLN A 14 11.04 -18.53 -7.19
N ALA A 15 11.38 -17.24 -7.12
CA ALA A 15 10.52 -16.17 -7.62
C ALA A 15 10.75 -15.87 -9.12
N ASP A 16 9.67 -15.73 -9.88
CA ASP A 16 9.74 -15.27 -11.28
C ASP A 16 10.17 -13.80 -11.36
N LEU A 17 9.82 -13.02 -10.33
CA LEU A 17 10.24 -11.63 -10.17
C LEU A 17 10.57 -11.36 -8.70
N LEU A 18 11.78 -10.88 -8.46
CA LEU A 18 12.26 -10.50 -7.14
C LEU A 18 12.22 -8.98 -6.98
N LEU A 19 11.62 -8.53 -5.89
CA LEU A 19 11.71 -7.16 -5.38
C LEU A 19 12.56 -7.18 -4.11
N PRO A 20 13.89 -6.98 -4.23
CA PRO A 20 14.79 -7.16 -3.09
C PRO A 20 14.54 -6.11 -2.01
N LEU A 21 14.38 -6.56 -0.77
CA LEU A 21 14.21 -5.67 0.39
C LEU A 21 15.33 -5.91 1.40
N LEU A 22 16.36 -5.07 1.34
CA LEU A 22 17.48 -5.09 2.29
C LEU A 22 17.21 -4.08 3.40
N VAL A 23 17.03 -4.59 4.61
CA VAL A 23 16.70 -3.76 5.77
C VAL A 23 17.68 -4.01 6.90
N ARG A 24 18.24 -2.92 7.44
CA ARG A 24 19.02 -2.98 8.68
C ARG A 24 18.04 -2.90 9.84
N GLU A 25 17.78 -4.03 10.46
CA GLU A 25 17.02 -4.07 11.70
C GLU A 25 17.80 -3.42 12.84
N ASN A 26 17.05 -2.88 13.79
CA ASN A 26 17.60 -2.29 15.00
C ASN A 26 17.02 -3.04 16.21
N ASP A 27 17.81 -3.26 17.26
CA ASP A 27 17.44 -4.10 18.41
C ASP A 27 16.42 -3.43 19.36
N TYR A 28 15.86 -2.29 18.97
CA TYR A 28 14.91 -1.54 19.77
C TYR A 28 13.46 -2.03 19.56
N ILE A 29 13.07 -3.00 20.38
CA ILE A 29 11.79 -3.73 20.28
C ILE A 29 10.52 -2.88 20.50
N PHE A 30 10.64 -1.68 21.04
CA PHE A 30 9.47 -0.81 21.33
C PHE A 30 9.06 0.08 20.15
N LYS A 31 9.76 0.00 19.01
CA LYS A 31 9.38 0.68 17.77
C LYS A 31 8.95 -0.34 16.73
N PRO A 32 8.05 0.02 15.79
CA PRO A 32 7.81 -0.82 14.63
C PRO A 32 9.14 -1.05 13.90
N SER A 33 9.40 -2.30 13.52
CA SER A 33 10.63 -2.70 12.83
C SER A 33 10.87 -1.88 11.57
N THR A 34 12.15 -1.66 11.23
CA THR A 34 12.53 -0.97 9.99
C THR A 34 11.94 -1.72 8.79
N SER A 35 11.89 -3.05 8.83
CA SER A 35 11.30 -3.88 7.77
C SER A 35 9.86 -3.54 7.49
N ARG A 36 9.06 -3.23 8.52
CA ARG A 36 7.65 -2.90 8.35
C ARG A 36 7.48 -1.61 7.57
N TYR A 37 8.27 -0.58 7.89
CA TYR A 37 8.21 0.68 7.15
C TYR A 37 8.71 0.54 5.72
N ALA A 38 9.79 -0.22 5.51
CA ALA A 38 10.31 -0.49 4.18
C ALA A 38 9.30 -1.26 3.31
N MET A 39 8.60 -2.24 3.89
CA MET A 39 7.53 -2.99 3.22
C MET A 39 6.33 -2.09 2.87
N LEU A 40 5.91 -1.22 3.79
CA LEU A 40 4.82 -0.26 3.54
C LEU A 40 5.15 0.69 2.39
N ALA A 41 6.36 1.25 2.38
CA ALA A 41 6.83 2.12 1.31
C ALA A 41 6.87 1.38 -0.04
N MET A 42 7.36 0.14 -0.06
CA MET A 42 7.38 -0.70 -1.27
C MET A 42 5.97 -0.91 -1.82
N VAL A 43 5.01 -1.27 -0.96
CA VAL A 43 3.61 -1.46 -1.35
C VAL A 43 2.99 -0.17 -1.88
N ASP A 44 3.29 0.97 -1.25
CA ASP A 44 2.77 2.28 -1.68
C ASP A 44 3.27 2.69 -3.07
N VAL A 45 4.57 2.48 -3.34
CA VAL A 45 5.16 2.70 -4.67
C VAL A 45 4.49 1.81 -5.71
N LEU A 46 4.37 0.50 -5.44
CA LEU A 46 3.72 -0.43 -6.36
C LEU A 46 2.26 -0.06 -6.64
N ALA A 47 1.51 0.33 -5.61
CA ALA A 47 0.12 0.74 -5.76
C ALA A 47 0.01 2.04 -6.58
N THR A 48 0.91 2.99 -6.34
CA THR A 48 0.96 4.27 -7.07
C THR A 48 1.28 4.07 -8.53
N GLU A 49 2.32 3.29 -8.83
CA GLU A 49 2.71 2.97 -10.22
C GLU A 49 1.58 2.22 -10.95
N LEU A 50 0.95 1.24 -10.29
CA LEU A 50 -0.18 0.52 -10.87
C LEU A 50 -1.38 1.43 -11.14
N ALA A 51 -1.67 2.38 -10.25
CA ALA A 51 -2.72 3.37 -10.42
C ALA A 51 -2.40 4.34 -11.57
N MET A 52 -1.14 4.74 -11.71
CA MET A 52 -0.66 5.60 -12.79
C MET A 52 -0.67 4.90 -14.15
N ALA A 53 -0.41 3.60 -14.18
CA ALA A 53 -0.56 2.77 -15.38
C ALA A 53 -2.03 2.58 -15.78
N ASN A 54 -2.96 2.55 -14.81
CA ASN A 54 -4.38 2.25 -15.02
C ASN A 54 -5.32 3.39 -14.57
N LYS A 55 -5.00 4.65 -14.94
CA LYS A 55 -5.69 5.86 -14.44
C LYS A 55 -7.23 5.81 -14.52
N PRO A 56 -7.88 5.39 -15.63
CA PRO A 56 -9.34 5.39 -15.72
C PRO A 56 -9.97 4.45 -14.69
N GLN A 57 -9.45 3.22 -14.60
CA GLN A 57 -9.96 2.22 -13.66
C GLN A 57 -9.72 2.63 -12.20
N ALA A 58 -8.56 3.22 -11.89
CA ALA A 58 -8.25 3.76 -10.57
C ALA A 58 -9.24 4.86 -10.16
N LYS A 59 -9.52 5.82 -11.07
CA LYS A 59 -10.49 6.90 -10.84
C LYS A 59 -11.90 6.36 -10.58
N ASP A 60 -12.36 5.37 -11.33
CA ASP A 60 -13.69 4.76 -11.13
C ASP A 60 -13.78 3.99 -9.81
N ARG A 61 -12.68 3.36 -9.37
CA ARG A 61 -12.62 2.68 -8.07
C ARG A 61 -12.72 3.69 -6.92
N LEU A 62 -11.97 4.78 -6.98
CA LEU A 62 -12.06 5.88 -6.01
C LEU A 62 -13.46 6.51 -5.97
N ARG A 63 -14.07 6.73 -7.13
CA ARG A 63 -15.44 7.25 -7.22
C ARG A 63 -16.44 6.34 -6.51
N ARG A 64 -16.33 5.01 -6.71
CA ARG A 64 -17.19 4.03 -6.01
C ARG A 64 -16.98 4.01 -4.51
N ILE A 65 -15.73 4.09 -4.05
CA ILE A 65 -15.41 4.16 -2.61
C ILE A 65 -16.04 5.41 -2.00
N LYS A 66 -15.89 6.58 -2.65
CA LYS A 66 -16.51 7.83 -2.17
C LYS A 66 -18.03 7.71 -2.08
N LEU A 67 -18.69 7.19 -3.13
CA LEU A 67 -20.14 7.00 -3.11
C LEU A 67 -20.60 6.05 -2.00
N ALA A 68 -19.87 4.96 -1.76
CA ALA A 68 -20.16 4.04 -0.67
C ALA A 68 -20.01 4.74 0.70
N LEU A 69 -18.93 5.49 0.91
CA LEU A 69 -18.70 6.24 2.15
C LEU A 69 -19.75 7.33 2.37
N ASP A 70 -20.11 8.08 1.32
CA ASP A 70 -21.15 9.10 1.38
C ASP A 70 -22.52 8.49 1.74
N SER A 71 -22.84 7.31 1.17
CA SER A 71 -24.06 6.57 1.52
C SER A 71 -24.07 6.06 2.97
N HIS A 72 -22.91 5.59 3.47
CA HIS A 72 -22.75 5.15 4.85
C HIS A 72 -22.79 6.31 5.84
N ARG A 73 -22.33 7.51 5.44
CA ARG A 73 -22.35 8.75 6.25
C ARG A 73 -23.70 9.47 6.21
N GLY A 74 -24.68 8.98 5.43
CA GLY A 74 -26.00 9.58 5.26
C GLY A 74 -26.93 9.59 6.49
N GLY A 75 -26.43 9.28 7.70
CA GLY A 75 -27.14 9.41 8.95
C GLY A 75 -26.62 10.58 9.81
N VAL A 76 -27.38 11.69 9.81
CA VAL A 76 -27.41 12.76 10.84
C VAL A 76 -26.08 13.46 11.20
N ASP A 77 -25.19 13.74 10.25
CA ASP A 77 -24.12 14.73 10.48
C ASP A 77 -23.70 15.42 9.18
N ARG A 78 -24.68 16.05 8.51
CA ARG A 78 -24.39 17.14 7.57
C ARG A 78 -23.98 18.37 8.38
N GLN A 79 -22.76 18.37 8.91
CA GLN A 79 -22.16 19.62 9.36
C GLN A 79 -21.94 20.52 8.13
N PRO A 80 -22.36 21.80 8.20
CA PRO A 80 -22.21 22.72 7.08
C PRO A 80 -20.73 22.87 6.79
N LEU A 81 -20.33 22.47 5.58
CA LEU A 81 -19.03 22.81 5.03
C LEU A 81 -19.01 24.34 4.91
N GLY A 82 -18.18 25.00 5.73
CA GLY A 82 -17.97 26.44 5.68
C GLY A 82 -17.42 26.88 4.33
N ASP A 83 -17.74 28.13 3.99
CA ASP A 83 -17.41 28.85 2.74
C ASP A 83 -15.93 28.77 2.32
#